data_AF-A0A849VGB0-F1
#
_entry.id   AF-A0A849VGB0-F1
#
_cell.length_a   1.000
_cell.length_b   1.000
_cell.length_c   1.000
_cell.angle_alpha   90.00
_cell.angle_beta   90.00
_cell.angle_gamma   90.00
#
_symmetry.space_group_name_H-M   'P 1'
#
loop_
_entity.id
_entity.type
_entity.pdbx_description
1 polymer ?
#
loop_
_entity_poly.entity_id
_entity_poly.type
_entity_poly.pdbx_seq_one_letter_code
_entity_poly.pdbx_strand_id
1 'polypeptide(L)'
;MAGIPQASACFSLNHIFFDGLLDKLSELSFCSAYASHQYPANDFDSIVFYGKIYCQFEPLIEVVDAMVVREGKIELLGSVQDANDYIAKYDLKVRVQYLDERQSICPGFVEPSIHLVMSAVLQQWNHLGPFGFDCSWQKIMPNYSVSYIARAIQYLDKGLDPHYWLLGYGLYSGLLGYSSNENRREVYALIKQLNVQRPIAILDASSAIAYVNDATLDLVYDYLLSSGACPFSCKTALKERVDNQYGLQDEQLLWLVGALPTSQLQSYLDNIFSNIDKIIDTAIRQGITHLGVIDTHPFARKVLSEYQRAVRNINLIEPKNSWLREINSLTCLNQESSMTSHAPERSLVINIGDVGYCGYEWVQSYHGQSLLQPCQQLISEGYNVCLQSGFPAQPINPMRAAEQASTRVMEYAPGCYTRHERVLLPEQCLSKSQSLHAITHAGAMHLGVEAGRLEVGNQANFVHLSDDPLDTNNSLRDVAVINCYSNAVS
;
A
#
# COMPACT_ATOMS: atom_id res chain seq x y z
N MET A 1 -15.77 -35.84 5.51
CA MET A 1 -15.26 -34.95 4.46
C MET A 1 -14.51 -33.83 5.16
N ALA A 2 -13.18 -33.87 5.11
CA ALA A 2 -12.36 -32.83 5.70
C ALA A 2 -12.62 -31.53 4.92
N GLY A 3 -13.04 -30.49 5.61
CA GLY A 3 -13.27 -29.18 5.01
C GLY A 3 -12.01 -28.71 4.32
N ILE A 4 -12.16 -28.20 3.10
CA ILE A 4 -11.13 -27.41 2.43
C ILE A 4 -10.74 -26.31 3.44
N PRO A 5 -9.46 -26.15 3.80
CA PRO A 5 -9.04 -25.04 4.65
C PRO A 5 -9.51 -23.75 3.96
N GLN A 6 -10.37 -22.98 4.62
CA GLN A 6 -10.58 -21.59 4.22
C GLN A 6 -9.19 -20.97 4.16
N ALA A 7 -8.78 -20.50 2.96
CA ALA A 7 -7.57 -19.72 2.79
C ALA A 7 -7.56 -18.68 3.91
N SER A 8 -6.53 -18.67 4.76
CA SER A 8 -6.50 -17.76 5.91
C SER A 8 -6.72 -16.35 5.38
N ALA A 9 -7.87 -15.78 5.71
CA ALA A 9 -8.17 -14.41 5.34
C ALA A 9 -7.08 -13.55 5.98
N CYS A 10 -6.19 -13.01 5.16
CA CYS A 10 -5.26 -11.98 5.61
C CYS A 10 -6.09 -10.89 6.29
N PHE A 11 -5.57 -10.25 7.34
CA PHE A 11 -6.31 -9.26 8.11
C PHE A 11 -6.54 -7.99 7.27
N SER A 12 -7.58 -8.05 6.45
CA SER A 12 -7.93 -7.04 5.47
C SER A 12 -8.48 -5.80 6.16
N LEU A 13 -8.23 -4.62 5.57
CA LEU A 13 -8.84 -3.37 6.02
C LEU A 13 -10.37 -3.34 5.85
N ASN A 14 -10.95 -4.34 5.17
CA ASN A 14 -12.41 -4.58 5.12
C ASN A 14 -12.95 -5.35 6.34
N HIS A 15 -12.09 -5.78 7.26
CA HIS A 15 -12.55 -6.47 8.47
C HIS A 15 -13.34 -5.51 9.37
N ILE A 16 -14.39 -6.01 10.02
CA ILE A 16 -15.32 -5.26 10.89
C ILE A 16 -14.64 -4.43 12.00
N PHE A 17 -13.41 -4.78 12.37
CA PHE A 17 -12.60 -4.03 13.32
C PHE A 17 -12.34 -2.59 12.83
N PHE A 18 -12.00 -2.43 11.55
CA PHE A 18 -11.66 -1.14 10.97
C PHE A 18 -12.91 -0.27 10.79
N ASP A 19 -14.04 -0.87 10.43
CA ASP A 19 -15.34 -0.19 10.44
C ASP A 19 -15.69 0.28 11.86
N GLY A 20 -15.58 -0.60 12.86
CA GLY A 20 -15.80 -0.22 14.26
C GLY A 20 -14.89 0.91 14.74
N LEU A 21 -13.62 0.93 14.30
CA LEU A 21 -12.70 2.02 14.61
C LEU A 21 -13.14 3.36 13.96
N LEU A 22 -13.61 3.33 12.72
CA LEU A 22 -14.15 4.52 12.03
C LEU A 22 -15.46 4.99 12.65
N ASP A 23 -16.33 4.08 13.06
CA ASP A 23 -17.54 4.40 13.83
C ASP A 23 -17.17 5.11 15.12
N LYS A 24 -16.20 4.58 15.87
CA LYS A 24 -15.73 5.20 17.12
C LYS A 24 -15.16 6.60 16.91
N LEU A 25 -14.41 6.80 15.83
CA LEU A 25 -13.89 8.12 15.45
C LEU A 25 -15.03 9.08 15.05
N SER A 26 -16.09 8.58 14.41
CA SER A 26 -17.22 9.40 13.98
C SER A 26 -18.03 10.01 15.13
N GLU A 27 -17.94 9.43 16.33
CA GLU A 27 -18.57 9.94 17.56
C GLU A 27 -17.88 11.18 18.13
N LEU A 28 -16.66 11.49 17.67
CA LEU A 28 -15.81 12.54 18.23
C LEU A 28 -15.95 13.88 17.49
N SER A 29 -15.37 14.92 18.07
CA SER A 29 -15.43 16.27 17.49
C SER A 29 -14.48 16.36 16.28
N PHE A 30 -15.05 16.43 15.08
CA PHE A 30 -14.30 16.55 13.84
C PHE A 30 -14.29 17.99 13.32
N CYS A 31 -13.12 18.62 13.27
CA CYS A 31 -12.95 19.95 12.70
C CYS A 31 -12.71 19.83 11.18
N SER A 32 -13.65 20.31 10.37
CA SER A 32 -13.57 20.23 8.90
C SER A 32 -12.72 21.32 8.25
N ALA A 33 -12.14 22.23 9.04
CA ALA A 33 -11.35 23.34 8.51
C ALA A 33 -9.92 22.90 8.22
N TYR A 34 -9.69 22.30 7.05
CA TYR A 34 -8.34 22.04 6.56
C TYR A 34 -7.80 23.26 5.80
N ALA A 35 -6.71 23.84 6.30
CA ALA A 35 -6.01 24.92 5.61
C ALA A 35 -5.20 24.31 4.45
N SER A 36 -5.62 24.58 3.21
CA SER A 36 -4.92 24.10 2.01
C SER A 36 -3.45 24.47 2.04
N HIS A 37 -2.55 23.49 1.89
CA HIS A 37 -1.16 23.79 1.58
C HIS A 37 -1.10 24.35 0.14
N GLN A 38 -0.82 25.65 0.01
CA GLN A 38 -0.53 26.25 -1.29
C GLN A 38 0.89 25.86 -1.70
N TYR A 39 0.98 25.14 -2.80
CA TYR A 39 2.26 24.88 -3.43
C TYR A 39 2.68 26.10 -4.24
N PRO A 40 3.98 26.45 -4.25
CA PRO A 40 4.46 27.56 -5.06
C PRO A 40 4.10 27.29 -6.52
N ALA A 41 3.46 28.26 -7.16
CA ALA A 41 3.24 28.22 -8.60
C ALA A 41 4.61 28.18 -9.29
N ASN A 42 4.77 27.31 -10.29
CA ASN A 42 6.00 27.30 -11.09
C ASN A 42 6.05 28.58 -11.95
N ASP A 43 7.16 29.30 -11.89
CA ASP A 43 7.43 30.55 -12.65
C ASP A 43 7.58 30.36 -14.18
N PHE A 44 7.37 29.15 -14.71
CA PHE A 44 7.55 28.83 -16.12
C PHE A 44 6.28 28.23 -16.74
N ASP A 45 5.74 28.91 -17.74
CA ASP A 45 4.56 28.47 -18.51
C ASP A 45 4.86 27.24 -19.39
N SER A 46 6.13 26.98 -19.72
CA SER A 46 6.56 25.89 -20.60
C SER A 46 7.93 25.31 -20.22
N ILE A 47 8.06 23.99 -20.34
CA ILE A 47 9.29 23.23 -20.08
C ILE A 47 9.53 22.28 -21.26
N VAL A 48 10.78 22.17 -21.70
CA VAL A 48 11.20 21.14 -22.66
C VAL A 48 12.18 20.16 -22.01
N PHE A 49 11.96 18.88 -22.26
CA PHE A 49 12.81 17.78 -21.81
C PHE A 49 13.53 17.18 -23.01
N TYR A 50 14.83 16.93 -22.87
CA TYR A 50 15.66 16.25 -23.88
C TYR A 50 16.36 15.03 -23.27
N GLY A 51 16.24 13.88 -23.92
CA GLY A 51 16.84 12.62 -23.48
C GLY A 51 15.89 11.44 -23.72
N LYS A 52 16.08 10.34 -22.99
CA LYS A 52 15.27 9.12 -23.19
C LYS A 52 13.90 9.24 -22.53
N ILE A 53 12.83 9.28 -23.32
CA ILE A 53 11.46 9.44 -22.83
C ILE A 53 10.59 8.27 -23.31
N TYR A 54 10.16 7.41 -22.39
CA TYR A 54 9.21 6.34 -22.65
C TYR A 54 7.78 6.90 -22.68
N CYS A 55 7.08 6.75 -23.81
CA CYS A 55 5.68 7.13 -23.93
C CYS A 55 4.73 6.03 -23.40
N GLN A 56 5.13 4.77 -23.56
CA GLN A 56 4.41 3.58 -23.10
C GLN A 56 5.35 2.36 -23.09
N PHE A 57 4.96 1.31 -22.37
CA PHE A 57 5.72 0.05 -22.27
C PHE A 57 5.08 -1.14 -22.99
N GLU A 58 3.77 -1.11 -23.21
CA GLU A 58 2.99 -2.15 -23.88
C GLU A 58 1.87 -1.48 -24.71
N PRO A 59 1.41 -2.10 -25.83
CA PRO A 59 1.84 -3.39 -26.38
C PRO A 59 3.20 -3.32 -27.11
N LEU A 60 3.70 -2.11 -27.35
CA LEU A 60 5.03 -1.85 -27.91
C LEU A 60 5.66 -0.72 -27.11
N ILE A 61 6.93 -0.91 -26.74
CA ILE A 61 7.72 0.14 -26.10
C ILE A 61 7.91 1.28 -27.10
N GLU A 62 7.43 2.47 -26.76
CA GLU A 62 7.57 3.68 -27.56
C GLU A 62 8.47 4.67 -26.82
N VAL A 63 9.47 5.20 -27.53
CA VAL A 63 10.49 6.09 -26.98
C VAL A 63 10.69 7.27 -27.92
N VAL A 64 10.79 8.47 -27.34
CA VAL A 64 11.14 9.71 -28.05
C VAL A 64 12.33 10.40 -27.37
N ASP A 65 12.95 11.34 -28.08
CA ASP A 65 14.13 12.06 -27.62
C ASP A 65 13.81 13.41 -26.97
N ALA A 66 12.59 13.93 -27.18
CA ALA A 66 12.16 15.22 -26.67
C ALA A 66 10.66 15.28 -26.36
N MET A 67 10.33 16.03 -25.32
CA MET A 67 8.95 16.34 -24.91
C MET A 67 8.82 17.82 -24.56
N VAL A 68 7.80 18.49 -25.10
CA VAL A 68 7.43 19.87 -24.74
C VAL A 68 6.16 19.86 -23.91
N VAL A 69 6.23 20.45 -22.73
CA VAL A 69 5.10 20.61 -21.80
C VAL A 69 4.77 22.09 -21.67
N ARG A 70 3.50 22.45 -21.84
CA ARG A 70 2.98 23.81 -21.64
C ARG A 70 1.69 23.77 -20.85
N GLU A 71 1.56 24.64 -19.84
CA GLU A 71 0.36 24.75 -19.01
C GLU A 71 -0.11 23.38 -18.45
N GLY A 72 0.84 22.53 -18.06
CA GLY A 72 0.57 21.20 -17.52
C GLY A 72 0.19 20.14 -18.55
N LYS A 73 0.19 20.44 -19.86
CA LYS A 73 -0.14 19.48 -20.95
C LYS A 73 1.05 19.19 -21.85
N ILE A 74 1.07 18.00 -22.42
CA ILE A 74 2.06 17.59 -23.41
C ILE A 74 1.65 18.17 -24.77
N GLU A 75 2.44 19.09 -25.31
CA GLU A 75 2.17 19.73 -26.61
C GLU A 75 2.91 19.03 -27.76
N LEU A 76 4.04 18.39 -27.47
CA LEU A 76 4.85 17.68 -28.46
C LEU A 76 5.64 16.54 -27.84
N LEU A 77 5.72 15.43 -28.57
CA LEU A 77 6.61 14.29 -28.36
C LEU A 77 7.28 13.99 -29.70
N GLY A 78 8.60 13.86 -29.73
CA GLY A 78 9.32 13.63 -30.99
C GLY A 78 10.83 13.70 -30.86
N SER A 79 11.50 14.04 -31.96
CA SER A 79 12.94 14.24 -31.97
C SER A 79 13.34 15.58 -31.33
N VAL A 80 14.62 15.73 -31.00
CA VAL A 80 15.20 17.01 -30.56
C VAL A 80 14.93 18.13 -31.59
N GLN A 81 14.96 17.79 -32.88
CA GLN A 81 14.70 18.75 -33.96
C GLN A 81 13.24 19.21 -33.95
N ASP A 82 12.28 18.28 -33.82
CA ASP A 82 10.85 18.61 -33.78
C ASP A 82 10.53 19.57 -32.62
N ALA A 83 11.13 19.34 -31.44
CA ALA A 83 10.96 20.21 -30.28
C ALA A 83 11.57 21.60 -30.52
N ASN A 84 12.78 21.69 -31.09
CA ASN A 84 13.42 22.96 -31.40
C ASN A 84 12.61 23.78 -32.43
N ASP A 85 12.11 23.11 -33.47
CA ASP A 85 11.29 23.74 -34.50
C ASP A 85 9.95 24.22 -33.93
N TYR A 86 9.33 23.45 -33.03
CA TYR A 86 8.11 23.86 -32.33
C TYR A 86 8.34 25.09 -31.43
N ILE A 87 9.43 25.09 -30.64
CA ILE A 87 9.79 26.21 -29.78
C ILE A 87 10.05 27.47 -30.61
N ALA A 88 10.81 27.36 -31.70
CA ALA A 88 11.11 28.48 -32.58
C ALA A 88 9.88 29.01 -33.32
N LYS A 89 9.00 28.11 -33.79
CA LYS A 89 7.77 28.46 -34.50
C LYS A 89 6.81 29.31 -33.65
N TYR A 90 6.72 29.03 -32.36
CA TYR A 90 5.81 29.71 -31.44
C TYR A 90 6.51 30.73 -30.52
N ASP A 91 7.81 30.98 -30.72
CA ASP A 91 8.64 31.88 -29.92
C ASP A 91 8.49 31.64 -28.40
N LEU A 92 8.52 30.36 -28.00
CA LEU A 92 8.22 29.97 -26.62
C LEU A 92 9.40 30.25 -25.70
N LYS A 93 9.12 30.93 -24.59
CA LYS A 93 10.06 31.01 -23.46
C LYS A 93 9.98 29.72 -22.64
N VAL A 94 10.90 28.79 -22.89
CA VAL A 94 10.92 27.49 -22.22
C VAL A 94 12.03 27.38 -21.17
N ARG A 95 11.76 26.64 -20.10
CA ARG A 95 12.83 26.06 -19.27
C ARG A 95 13.32 24.78 -19.94
N VAL A 96 14.62 24.66 -20.14
CA VAL A 96 15.22 23.45 -20.72
C VAL A 96 15.69 22.51 -19.62
N GLN A 97 15.37 21.23 -19.75
CA GLN A 97 15.86 20.16 -18.89
C GLN A 97 16.49 19.03 -19.74
N TYR A 98 17.80 18.86 -19.60
CA TYR A 98 18.53 17.74 -20.18
C TYR A 98 18.57 16.58 -19.19
N LEU A 99 18.29 15.37 -19.67
CA LEU A 99 18.49 14.14 -18.92
C LEU A 99 19.92 13.64 -19.15
N ASP A 100 20.55 13.13 -18.09
CA ASP A 100 21.83 12.42 -18.23
C ASP A 100 21.65 11.11 -19.01
N GLU A 101 22.74 10.55 -19.56
CA GLU A 101 22.70 9.34 -20.42
C GLU A 101 22.02 8.12 -19.78
N ARG A 102 22.06 8.01 -18.45
CA ARG A 102 21.40 6.93 -17.70
C ARG A 102 19.95 7.24 -17.37
N GLN A 103 19.61 8.51 -17.22
CA GLN A 103 18.29 8.94 -16.76
C GLN A 103 17.24 8.70 -17.84
N SER A 104 16.00 8.53 -17.40
CA SER A 104 14.87 8.40 -18.30
C SER A 104 13.62 9.09 -17.76
N ILE A 105 12.68 9.40 -18.63
CA ILE A 105 11.31 9.76 -18.25
C ILE A 105 10.38 8.61 -18.64
N CYS A 106 9.35 8.37 -17.84
CA CYS A 106 8.26 7.46 -18.16
C CYS A 106 6.90 8.02 -17.71
N PRO A 107 5.77 7.39 -18.10
CA PRO A 107 4.46 7.79 -17.59
C PRO A 107 4.40 7.73 -16.07
N GLY A 108 3.59 8.63 -15.49
CA GLY A 108 3.31 8.68 -14.06
C GLY A 108 2.82 7.34 -13.53
N PHE A 109 3.31 6.91 -12.36
CA PHE A 109 2.81 5.69 -11.76
C PHE A 109 1.40 5.87 -11.20
N VAL A 110 0.67 4.76 -11.13
CA VAL A 110 -0.71 4.69 -10.66
C VAL A 110 -0.80 3.67 -9.54
N GLU A 111 -1.27 4.10 -8.38
CA GLU A 111 -1.66 3.21 -7.29
C GLU A 111 -3.16 2.95 -7.41
N PRO A 112 -3.59 1.75 -7.83
CA PRO A 112 -4.98 1.49 -8.21
C PRO A 112 -5.94 1.41 -7.01
N SER A 113 -5.44 1.15 -5.79
CA SER A 113 -6.31 1.01 -4.62
C SER A 113 -5.61 1.28 -3.29
N ILE A 114 -6.14 2.25 -2.53
CA ILE A 114 -5.72 2.55 -1.15
C ILE A 114 -6.95 2.90 -0.30
N HIS A 115 -6.99 2.38 0.94
CA HIS A 115 -7.87 2.89 2.00
C HIS A 115 -7.21 4.10 2.65
N LEU A 116 -7.32 5.27 2.03
CA LEU A 116 -6.51 6.45 2.37
C LEU A 116 -6.78 6.94 3.79
N VAL A 117 -8.05 6.98 4.23
CA VAL A 117 -8.39 7.48 5.57
C VAL A 117 -7.99 6.49 6.64
N MET A 118 -8.32 5.20 6.46
CA MET A 118 -7.91 4.18 7.42
C MET A 118 -6.37 4.08 7.50
N SER A 119 -5.68 4.21 6.38
CA SER A 119 -4.22 4.25 6.37
C SER A 119 -3.67 5.47 7.13
N ALA A 120 -4.32 6.64 7.02
CA ALA A 120 -3.94 7.83 7.77
C ALA A 120 -4.20 7.70 9.29
N VAL A 121 -5.18 6.88 9.70
CA VAL A 121 -5.37 6.51 11.11
C VAL A 121 -4.25 5.56 11.56
N LEU A 122 -3.99 4.50 10.80
CA LEU A 122 -2.98 3.48 11.15
C LEU A 122 -1.55 4.01 11.14
N GLN A 123 -1.22 4.97 10.27
CA GLN A 123 0.09 5.64 10.28
C GLN A 123 0.36 6.48 11.55
N GLN A 124 -0.64 6.63 12.43
CA GLN A 124 -0.46 7.21 13.78
C GLN A 124 -0.25 6.14 14.86
N TRP A 125 -0.34 4.87 14.48
CA TRP A 125 0.09 3.72 15.27
C TRP A 125 1.50 3.33 14.86
N ASN A 126 2.11 2.40 15.58
CA ASN A 126 3.48 1.97 15.30
C ASN A 126 3.48 0.74 14.38
N HIS A 127 4.11 0.82 13.21
CA HIS A 127 4.27 -0.35 12.35
C HIS A 127 5.36 -1.28 12.92
N LEU A 128 4.98 -2.46 13.41
CA LEU A 128 5.86 -3.43 14.05
C LEU A 128 6.22 -4.59 13.13
N GLY A 129 5.99 -4.44 11.84
CA GLY A 129 6.38 -5.41 10.83
C GLY A 129 7.82 -5.24 10.33
N PRO A 130 8.15 -5.93 9.23
CA PRO A 130 9.49 -6.03 8.66
C PRO A 130 9.92 -4.78 7.87
N PHE A 131 9.08 -3.74 7.83
CA PHE A 131 9.26 -2.57 6.96
C PHE A 131 9.61 -1.29 7.74
N GLY A 132 9.92 -1.43 9.04
CA GLY A 132 10.22 -0.32 9.94
C GLY A 132 8.99 0.43 10.44
N PHE A 133 9.16 1.30 11.44
CA PHE A 133 8.06 1.99 12.13
C PHE A 133 7.19 2.89 11.25
N ASP A 134 7.78 3.45 10.20
CA ASP A 134 7.11 4.32 9.22
C ASP A 134 6.75 3.58 7.92
N CYS A 135 6.94 2.25 7.88
CA CYS A 135 6.72 1.43 6.69
C CYS A 135 7.51 1.95 5.46
N SER A 136 8.73 2.45 5.66
CA SER A 136 9.56 3.05 4.58
C SER A 136 10.57 2.08 3.96
N TRP A 137 10.86 0.94 4.61
CA TRP A 137 11.88 0.02 4.12
C TRP A 137 11.40 -0.72 2.88
N GLN A 138 12.22 -0.71 1.82
CA GLN A 138 11.86 -1.29 0.52
C GLN A 138 12.15 -2.79 0.41
N LYS A 139 12.82 -3.37 1.41
CA LYS A 139 13.14 -4.79 1.56
C LYS A 139 12.82 -5.22 2.98
N ILE A 140 12.51 -6.50 3.16
CA ILE A 140 12.36 -7.09 4.50
C ILE A 140 13.60 -6.79 5.34
N MET A 141 13.39 -6.27 6.54
CA MET A 141 14.44 -6.08 7.54
C MET A 141 15.15 -7.41 7.84
N PRO A 142 16.47 -7.52 7.61
CA PRO A 142 17.20 -8.79 7.81
C PRO A 142 17.15 -9.35 9.24
N ASN A 143 16.81 -8.51 10.22
CA ASN A 143 16.77 -8.85 11.64
C ASN A 143 15.34 -8.83 12.22
N TYR A 144 14.31 -8.87 11.36
CA TYR A 144 12.93 -9.03 11.80
C TYR A 144 12.78 -10.34 12.59
N SER A 145 12.43 -10.21 13.87
CA SER A 145 12.47 -11.31 14.85
C SER A 145 11.69 -10.96 16.11
N VAL A 146 11.43 -11.95 16.97
CA VAL A 146 10.83 -11.73 18.30
C VAL A 146 11.66 -10.72 19.13
N SER A 147 12.99 -10.77 19.01
CA SER A 147 13.89 -9.82 19.68
C SER A 147 13.82 -8.40 19.11
N TYR A 148 13.48 -8.23 17.82
CA TYR A 148 13.17 -6.92 17.26
C TYR A 148 11.88 -6.37 17.88
N ILE A 149 10.81 -7.17 17.91
CA ILE A 149 9.52 -6.77 18.48
C ILE A 149 9.68 -6.35 19.95
N ALA A 150 10.41 -7.15 20.76
CA ALA A 150 10.68 -6.85 22.15
C ALA A 150 11.35 -5.47 22.34
N ARG A 151 12.42 -5.22 21.56
CA ARG A 151 13.16 -3.95 21.60
C ARG A 151 12.33 -2.77 21.11
N ALA A 152 11.53 -2.97 20.07
CA ALA A 152 10.63 -1.97 19.55
C ALA A 152 9.61 -1.54 20.61
N ILE A 153 8.93 -2.49 21.27
CA ILE A 153 7.96 -2.19 22.32
C ILE A 153 8.63 -1.44 23.49
N GLN A 154 9.80 -1.90 23.94
CA GLN A 154 10.55 -1.22 25.01
C GLN A 154 11.04 0.18 24.64
N TYR A 155 11.36 0.40 23.37
CA TYR A 155 11.73 1.72 22.85
C TYR A 155 10.53 2.66 22.84
N LEU A 156 9.40 2.18 22.30
CA LEU A 156 8.15 2.95 22.21
C LEU A 156 7.59 3.30 23.59
N ASP A 157 7.65 2.37 24.55
CA ASP A 157 7.23 2.62 25.94
C ASP A 157 7.96 3.80 26.60
N LYS A 158 9.19 4.11 26.16
CA LYS A 158 9.96 5.25 26.68
C LYS A 158 9.66 6.57 25.95
N GLY A 159 9.18 6.51 24.72
CA GLY A 159 8.98 7.67 23.84
C GLY A 159 7.55 8.17 23.75
N LEU A 160 6.56 7.32 24.06
CA LEU A 160 5.15 7.66 23.98
C LEU A 160 4.67 8.47 25.19
N ASP A 161 3.70 9.35 24.96
CA ASP A 161 3.00 10.10 26.01
C ASP A 161 2.53 9.15 27.14
N PRO A 162 2.67 9.53 28.42
CA PRO A 162 2.32 8.66 29.54
C PRO A 162 0.86 8.19 29.58
N HIS A 163 -0.06 8.94 28.97
CA HIS A 163 -1.49 8.62 28.92
C HIS A 163 -1.89 7.85 27.65
N TYR A 164 -0.96 7.65 26.72
CA TYR A 164 -1.23 6.94 25.46
C TYR A 164 -1.02 5.44 25.61
N TRP A 165 -1.95 4.69 25.05
CA TRP A 165 -1.75 3.27 24.78
C TRP A 165 -0.66 3.09 23.73
N LEU A 166 0.12 2.01 23.86
CA LEU A 166 1.02 1.57 22.81
C LEU A 166 0.21 0.76 21.80
N LEU A 167 -0.17 1.44 20.73
CA LEU A 167 -0.89 0.84 19.61
C LEU A 167 0.08 0.52 18.48
N GLY A 168 -0.02 -0.69 17.94
CA GLY A 168 0.81 -1.16 16.84
C GLY A 168 0.04 -2.00 15.83
N TYR A 169 0.56 -2.05 14.61
CA TYR A 169 0.01 -2.83 13.50
C TYR A 169 1.15 -3.36 12.61
N GLY A 170 0.82 -4.20 11.62
CA GLY A 170 1.82 -4.67 10.65
C GLY A 170 2.73 -5.80 11.16
N LEU A 171 2.65 -6.17 12.44
CA LEU A 171 3.38 -7.31 13.01
C LEU A 171 2.93 -8.56 12.26
N TYR A 172 3.85 -9.34 11.73
CA TYR A 172 3.52 -10.58 11.05
C TYR A 172 4.12 -11.76 11.80
N SER A 173 3.30 -12.52 12.52
CA SER A 173 3.78 -13.64 13.31
C SER A 173 4.33 -14.79 12.46
N GLY A 174 3.79 -15.00 11.24
CA GLY A 174 4.24 -16.09 10.35
C GLY A 174 5.73 -16.01 9.95
N LEU A 175 6.34 -14.83 10.09
CA LEU A 175 7.73 -14.54 9.73
C LEU A 175 8.71 -14.63 10.92
N LEU A 176 8.24 -15.06 12.08
CA LEU A 176 9.07 -15.08 13.29
C LEU A 176 9.66 -16.46 13.61
N GLY A 177 9.25 -17.49 12.88
CA GLY A 177 9.63 -18.87 13.12
C GLY A 177 9.03 -19.82 12.10
N TYR A 178 8.96 -21.11 12.43
CA TYR A 178 8.60 -22.17 11.47
C TYR A 178 7.11 -22.54 11.46
N SER A 179 6.35 -22.26 12.52
CA SER A 179 4.92 -22.56 12.58
C SER A 179 4.09 -21.37 13.07
N SER A 180 3.00 -21.06 12.37
CA SER A 180 2.19 -19.87 12.64
C SER A 180 1.61 -19.86 14.06
N ASN A 181 1.09 -21.00 14.55
CA ASN A 181 0.51 -21.07 15.90
C ASN A 181 1.54 -20.96 17.02
N GLU A 182 2.74 -21.54 16.87
CA GLU A 182 3.80 -21.37 17.88
C GLU A 182 4.29 -19.93 17.88
N ASN A 183 4.46 -19.32 16.71
CA ASN A 183 4.89 -17.92 16.61
C ASN A 183 3.89 -16.97 17.28
N ARG A 184 2.57 -17.15 17.10
CA ARG A 184 1.54 -16.35 17.78
C ARG A 184 1.65 -16.47 19.30
N ARG A 185 1.80 -17.70 19.80
CA ARG A 185 1.99 -17.96 21.23
C ARG A 185 3.25 -17.29 21.76
N GLU A 186 4.36 -17.34 21.02
CA GLU A 186 5.62 -16.68 21.40
C GLU A 186 5.48 -15.15 21.47
N VAL A 187 4.83 -14.53 20.48
CA VAL A 187 4.56 -13.08 20.48
C VAL A 187 3.69 -12.68 21.66
N TYR A 188 2.61 -13.43 21.91
CA TYR A 188 1.72 -13.16 23.04
C TYR A 188 2.45 -13.31 24.38
N ALA A 189 3.21 -14.40 24.55
CA ALA A 189 4.00 -14.63 25.75
C ALA A 189 5.05 -13.53 25.96
N LEU A 190 5.72 -13.08 24.89
CA LEU A 190 6.64 -11.95 24.95
C LEU A 190 5.95 -10.70 25.49
N ILE A 191 4.82 -10.29 24.91
CA ILE A 191 4.12 -9.06 25.29
C ILE A 191 3.68 -9.10 26.76
N LYS A 192 3.29 -10.27 27.26
CA LYS A 192 2.93 -10.48 28.67
C LYS A 192 4.13 -10.45 29.62
N GLN A 193 5.30 -10.88 29.16
CA GLN A 193 6.54 -10.90 29.95
C GLN A 193 7.28 -9.56 29.98
N LEU A 194 7.03 -8.69 28.99
CA LEU A 194 7.60 -7.35 28.97
C LEU A 194 7.10 -6.55 30.18
N ASN A 195 8.03 -5.95 30.92
CA ASN A 195 7.72 -5.07 32.05
C ASN A 195 7.27 -3.68 31.55
N VAL A 196 6.13 -3.63 30.88
CA VAL A 196 5.50 -2.41 30.35
C VAL A 196 4.16 -2.22 31.04
N GLN A 197 4.04 -1.11 31.77
CA GLN A 197 2.88 -0.82 32.62
C GLN A 197 1.71 -0.20 31.84
N ARG A 198 1.98 0.49 30.73
CA ARG A 198 0.94 1.07 29.87
C ARG A 198 0.17 -0.03 29.12
N PRO A 199 -1.08 0.19 28.73
CA PRO A 199 -1.81 -0.72 27.86
C PRO A 199 -1.12 -0.88 26.49
N ILE A 200 -1.01 -2.12 26.03
CA ILE A 200 -0.46 -2.51 24.73
C ILE A 200 -1.55 -3.20 23.91
N ALA A 201 -1.69 -2.83 22.64
CA ALA A 201 -2.45 -3.59 21.65
C ALA A 201 -1.73 -3.57 20.30
N ILE A 202 -1.33 -4.73 19.81
CA ILE A 202 -0.60 -4.88 18.55
C ILE A 202 -1.36 -5.82 17.62
N LEU A 203 -1.75 -5.33 16.45
CA LEU A 203 -2.45 -6.09 15.43
C LEU A 203 -1.49 -6.93 14.60
N ASP A 204 -1.86 -8.19 14.36
CA ASP A 204 -1.17 -9.03 13.39
C ASP A 204 -1.62 -8.70 11.95
N ALA A 205 -0.69 -8.67 10.99
CA ALA A 205 -0.97 -8.38 9.59
C ALA A 205 -1.58 -9.58 8.85
N SER A 206 -1.33 -10.80 9.33
CA SER A 206 -1.74 -12.04 8.64
C SER A 206 -3.09 -12.58 9.14
N SER A 207 -3.55 -12.17 10.31
CA SER A 207 -4.73 -12.76 10.97
C SER A 207 -5.43 -11.72 11.84
N ALA A 208 -6.75 -11.83 11.95
CA ALA A 208 -7.56 -10.94 12.79
C ALA A 208 -7.32 -11.23 14.29
N ILE A 209 -6.13 -10.88 14.78
CA ILE A 209 -5.72 -11.04 16.18
C ILE A 209 -4.99 -9.79 16.66
N ALA A 210 -5.26 -9.39 17.90
CA ALA A 210 -4.52 -8.39 18.63
C ALA A 210 -3.81 -9.02 19.84
N TYR A 211 -2.50 -8.83 19.91
CA TYR A 211 -1.71 -9.20 21.07
C TYR A 211 -1.77 -8.08 22.10
N VAL A 212 -2.16 -8.41 23.33
CA VAL A 212 -2.48 -7.45 24.39
C VAL A 212 -1.84 -7.85 25.71
N ASN A 213 -1.54 -6.88 26.58
CA ASN A 213 -1.09 -7.13 27.95
C ASN A 213 -2.25 -7.07 28.95
N ASP A 214 -1.96 -7.35 30.23
CA ASP A 214 -2.98 -7.36 31.29
C ASP A 214 -3.63 -6.00 31.53
N ALA A 215 -2.87 -4.90 31.39
CA ALA A 215 -3.39 -3.55 31.53
C ALA A 215 -4.49 -3.25 30.48
N THR A 216 -4.29 -3.69 29.23
CA THR A 216 -5.32 -3.62 28.20
C THR A 216 -6.54 -4.46 28.54
N LEU A 217 -6.36 -5.71 28.99
CA LEU A 217 -7.48 -6.60 29.33
C LEU A 217 -8.33 -6.07 30.49
N ASP A 218 -7.71 -5.40 31.46
CA ASP A 218 -8.44 -4.79 32.56
C ASP A 218 -9.35 -3.65 32.07
N LEU A 219 -8.86 -2.82 31.14
CA LEU A 219 -9.65 -1.73 30.53
C LEU A 219 -10.74 -2.24 29.58
N VAL A 220 -10.46 -3.31 28.82
CA VAL A 220 -11.45 -4.00 27.99
C VAL A 220 -12.57 -4.58 28.85
N TYR A 221 -12.24 -5.20 29.98
CA TYR A 221 -13.25 -5.71 30.91
C TYR A 221 -14.11 -4.59 31.50
N ASP A 222 -13.49 -3.48 31.91
CA ASP A 222 -14.21 -2.33 32.48
C ASP A 222 -15.16 -1.70 31.43
N TYR A 223 -14.74 -1.62 30.17
CA TYR A 223 -15.61 -1.24 29.05
C TYR A 223 -16.79 -2.22 28.88
N LEU A 224 -16.53 -3.53 28.83
CA LEU A 224 -17.56 -4.55 28.66
C LEU A 224 -18.59 -4.52 29.80
N LEU A 225 -18.15 -4.27 31.04
CA LEU A 225 -19.05 -4.07 32.17
C LEU A 225 -19.92 -2.82 31.99
N SER A 226 -19.30 -1.68 31.64
CA SER A 226 -20.01 -0.40 31.50
C SER A 226 -21.03 -0.38 30.36
N SER A 227 -20.76 -1.12 29.29
CA SER A 227 -21.65 -1.26 28.12
C SER A 227 -22.80 -2.24 28.35
N GLY A 228 -22.81 -2.98 29.46
CA GLY A 228 -23.82 -4.02 29.74
C GLY A 228 -23.68 -5.27 28.86
N ALA A 229 -22.60 -5.39 28.09
CA ALA A 229 -22.36 -6.48 27.15
C ALA A 229 -21.32 -7.50 27.66
N CYS A 230 -20.95 -7.48 28.94
CA CYS A 230 -19.92 -8.36 29.49
C CYS A 230 -20.38 -9.83 29.57
N PRO A 231 -19.78 -10.76 28.80
CA PRO A 231 -20.12 -12.17 28.88
C PRO A 231 -19.35 -12.89 30.01
N PHE A 232 -18.50 -12.19 30.76
CA PHE A 232 -17.57 -12.77 31.72
C PHE A 232 -17.96 -12.44 33.17
N SER A 233 -17.89 -13.45 34.05
CA SER A 233 -18.22 -13.29 35.48
C SER A 233 -17.19 -12.45 36.26
N CYS A 234 -15.93 -12.45 35.84
CA CYS A 234 -14.84 -11.70 36.47
C CYS A 234 -13.69 -11.40 35.49
N LYS A 235 -12.78 -10.49 35.86
CA LYS A 235 -11.56 -10.18 35.09
C LYS A 235 -10.72 -11.43 34.78
N THR A 236 -10.59 -12.34 35.74
CA THR A 236 -9.83 -13.59 35.58
C THR A 236 -10.40 -14.47 34.46
N ALA A 237 -11.73 -14.57 34.34
CA ALA A 237 -12.37 -15.36 33.29
C ALA A 237 -12.10 -14.79 31.88
N LEU A 238 -12.09 -13.46 31.72
CA LEU A 238 -11.65 -12.83 30.47
C LEU A 238 -10.18 -13.15 30.18
N LYS A 239 -9.29 -12.99 31.17
CA LYS A 239 -7.86 -13.24 31.02
C LYS A 239 -7.58 -14.69 30.63
N GLU A 240 -8.18 -15.67 31.30
CA GLU A 240 -8.06 -17.08 30.96
C GLU A 240 -8.56 -17.38 29.54
N ARG A 241 -9.66 -16.74 29.11
CA ARG A 241 -10.16 -16.90 27.74
C ARG A 241 -9.15 -16.40 26.72
N VAL A 242 -8.61 -15.20 26.91
CA VAL A 242 -7.64 -14.58 26.01
C VAL A 242 -6.30 -15.31 26.03
N ASP A 243 -5.83 -15.76 27.19
CA ASP A 243 -4.58 -16.53 27.33
C ASP A 243 -4.64 -17.85 26.56
N ASN A 244 -5.79 -18.54 26.58
CA ASN A 244 -6.02 -19.76 25.80
C ASN A 244 -6.09 -19.51 24.28
N GLN A 245 -6.34 -18.27 23.86
CA GLN A 245 -6.42 -17.85 22.46
C GLN A 245 -5.15 -17.12 21.97
N TYR A 246 -4.21 -16.84 22.88
CA TYR A 246 -2.99 -16.06 22.62
C TYR A 246 -3.24 -14.63 22.11
N GLY A 247 -4.37 -14.02 22.50
CA GLY A 247 -4.77 -12.67 22.08
C GLY A 247 -6.28 -12.53 21.85
N LEU A 248 -6.72 -11.30 21.57
CA LEU A 248 -8.10 -11.02 21.16
C LEU A 248 -8.26 -11.34 19.68
N GLN A 249 -9.26 -12.15 19.31
CA GLN A 249 -9.45 -12.64 17.93
C GLN A 249 -10.78 -12.20 17.32
N ASP A 250 -10.81 -11.99 16.01
CA ASP A 250 -12.00 -11.76 15.18
C ASP A 250 -12.92 -10.66 15.76
N GLU A 251 -14.16 -11.00 16.14
CA GLU A 251 -15.16 -10.08 16.70
C GLU A 251 -14.75 -9.50 18.06
N GLN A 252 -13.85 -10.17 18.80
CA GLN A 252 -13.33 -9.66 20.09
C GLN A 252 -12.52 -8.39 19.91
N LEU A 253 -12.02 -8.12 18.69
CA LEU A 253 -11.34 -6.87 18.37
C LEU A 253 -12.26 -5.66 18.50
N LEU A 254 -13.59 -5.83 18.43
CA LEU A 254 -14.53 -4.74 18.72
C LEU A 254 -14.55 -4.36 20.20
N TRP A 255 -14.21 -5.29 21.11
CA TRP A 255 -14.05 -4.98 22.53
C TRP A 255 -12.84 -4.07 22.75
N LEU A 256 -11.77 -4.30 21.98
CA LEU A 256 -10.60 -3.43 21.96
C LEU A 256 -10.98 -2.02 21.49
N VAL A 257 -11.69 -1.90 20.36
CA VAL A 257 -12.15 -0.60 19.83
C VAL A 257 -12.93 0.19 20.88
N GLY A 258 -13.87 -0.46 21.57
CA GLY A 258 -14.68 0.20 22.60
C GLY A 258 -13.88 0.71 23.79
N ALA A 259 -12.76 0.06 24.11
CA ALA A 259 -11.90 0.42 25.23
C ALA A 259 -10.80 1.44 24.89
N LEU A 260 -10.61 1.80 23.61
CA LEU A 260 -9.55 2.72 23.19
C LEU A 260 -9.73 4.12 23.81
N PRO A 261 -8.64 4.81 24.21
CA PRO A 261 -8.74 6.11 24.87
C PRO A 261 -9.30 7.20 23.94
N THR A 262 -10.40 7.82 24.35
CA THR A 262 -11.04 8.91 23.60
C THR A 262 -10.11 10.09 23.31
N SER A 263 -9.25 10.47 24.25
CA SER A 263 -8.29 11.56 24.07
C SER A 263 -7.24 11.26 23.00
N GLN A 264 -6.78 10.01 22.93
CA GLN A 264 -5.83 9.54 21.91
C GLN A 264 -6.51 9.47 20.54
N LEU A 265 -7.75 8.98 20.46
CA LEU A 265 -8.53 8.98 19.21
C LEU A 265 -8.86 10.39 18.72
N GLN A 266 -9.14 11.33 19.63
CA GLN A 266 -9.35 12.75 19.28
C GLN A 266 -8.08 13.34 18.65
N SER A 267 -6.91 13.07 19.24
CA SER A 267 -5.63 13.48 18.65
C SER A 267 -5.41 12.89 17.25
N TYR A 268 -5.88 11.66 16.99
CA TYR A 268 -5.82 11.07 15.67
C TYR A 268 -6.68 11.79 14.63
N LEU A 269 -7.85 12.28 15.03
CA LEU A 269 -8.70 13.11 14.19
C LEU A 269 -8.10 14.48 13.94
N ASP A 270 -7.55 15.11 14.98
CA ASP A 270 -6.92 16.43 14.86
C ASP A 270 -5.76 16.41 13.86
N ASN A 271 -5.05 15.28 13.75
CA ASN A 271 -3.92 15.09 12.85
C ASN A 271 -4.27 14.37 11.53
N ILE A 272 -5.54 14.04 11.26
CA ILE A 272 -5.89 13.14 10.15
C ILE A 272 -5.45 13.69 8.79
N PHE A 273 -5.69 14.99 8.53
CA PHE A 273 -5.31 15.60 7.26
C PHE A 273 -3.80 15.73 7.09
N SER A 274 -3.06 16.06 8.16
CA SER A 274 -1.59 16.09 8.10
C SER A 274 -1.00 14.71 7.80
N ASN A 275 -1.64 13.63 8.27
CA ASN A 275 -1.18 12.28 7.92
C ASN A 275 -1.59 11.86 6.50
N ILE A 276 -2.74 12.32 6.00
CA ILE A 276 -3.09 12.17 4.58
C ILE A 276 -2.03 12.89 3.71
N ASP A 277 -1.62 14.11 4.08
CA ASP A 277 -0.56 14.85 3.37
C ASP A 277 0.75 14.05 3.32
N LYS A 278 1.20 13.50 4.46
CA LYS A 278 2.42 12.66 4.50
C LYS A 278 2.34 11.44 3.58
N ILE A 279 1.16 10.80 3.50
CA ILE A 279 0.95 9.66 2.60
C ILE A 279 1.06 10.12 1.14
N ILE A 280 0.41 11.24 0.79
CA ILE A 280 0.44 11.79 -0.57
C ILE A 280 1.85 12.27 -0.94
N ASP A 281 2.56 12.96 -0.06
CA ASP A 281 3.94 13.39 -0.27
C ASP A 281 4.86 12.19 -0.49
N THR A 282 4.62 11.09 0.22
CA THR A 282 5.35 9.85 0.02
C THR A 282 4.98 9.22 -1.32
N ALA A 283 3.71 9.19 -1.70
CA ALA A 283 3.26 8.69 -2.99
C ALA A 283 3.90 9.47 -4.16
N ILE A 284 3.88 10.81 -4.10
CA ILE A 284 4.48 11.69 -5.11
C ILE A 284 5.99 11.47 -5.19
N ARG A 285 6.70 11.39 -4.05
CA ARG A 285 8.14 11.07 -4.02
C ARG A 285 8.47 9.71 -4.62
N GLN A 286 7.50 8.79 -4.64
CA GLN A 286 7.62 7.46 -5.24
C GLN A 286 7.12 7.42 -6.69
N GLY A 287 6.81 8.58 -7.30
CA GLY A 287 6.43 8.71 -8.71
C GLY A 287 4.93 8.51 -8.98
N ILE A 288 4.09 8.43 -7.95
CA ILE A 288 2.65 8.25 -8.11
C ILE A 288 2.01 9.58 -8.48
N THR A 289 1.23 9.56 -9.57
CA THR A 289 0.48 10.73 -10.09
C THR A 289 -1.03 10.58 -9.93
N HIS A 290 -1.50 9.34 -9.74
CA HIS A 290 -2.91 8.98 -9.60
C HIS A 290 -3.06 7.94 -8.49
N LEU A 291 -3.97 8.20 -7.56
CA LEU A 291 -4.29 7.34 -6.42
C LEU A 291 -5.77 6.94 -6.48
N GLY A 292 -6.03 5.64 -6.59
CA GLY A 292 -7.36 5.05 -6.47
C GLY A 292 -7.79 4.95 -5.02
N VAL A 293 -8.77 5.72 -4.60
CA VAL A 293 -9.26 5.73 -3.21
C VAL A 293 -10.50 4.85 -3.09
N ILE A 294 -10.46 3.88 -2.17
CA ILE A 294 -11.46 2.81 -2.08
C ILE A 294 -12.21 2.79 -0.74
N ASP A 295 -12.07 3.85 0.07
CA ASP A 295 -12.80 4.00 1.32
C ASP A 295 -14.32 4.08 1.07
N THR A 296 -15.05 3.10 1.61
CA THR A 296 -16.52 3.01 1.50
C THR A 296 -17.25 3.50 2.75
N HIS A 297 -16.58 3.48 3.91
CA HIS A 297 -17.18 3.85 5.18
C HIS A 297 -17.68 5.31 5.18
N PRO A 298 -18.91 5.60 5.68
CA PRO A 298 -19.48 6.95 5.62
C PRO A 298 -18.61 8.04 6.24
N PHE A 299 -17.99 7.76 7.39
CA PHE A 299 -17.08 8.70 8.04
C PHE A 299 -15.82 8.95 7.21
N ALA A 300 -15.22 7.90 6.64
CA ALA A 300 -14.04 8.05 5.78
C ALA A 300 -14.36 8.88 4.52
N ARG A 301 -15.50 8.62 3.88
CA ARG A 301 -15.96 9.40 2.73
C ARG A 301 -16.17 10.88 3.09
N LYS A 302 -16.68 11.17 4.29
CA LYS A 302 -16.79 12.55 4.79
C LYS A 302 -15.42 13.22 4.88
N VAL A 303 -14.44 12.57 5.52
CA VAL A 303 -13.06 13.08 5.62
C VAL A 303 -12.44 13.34 4.24
N LEU A 304 -12.57 12.38 3.31
CA LEU A 304 -12.06 12.53 1.94
C LEU A 304 -12.70 13.69 1.19
N SER A 305 -14.02 13.86 1.32
CA SER A 305 -14.72 14.96 0.65
C SER A 305 -14.29 16.34 1.14
N GLU A 306 -13.94 16.47 2.43
CA GLU A 306 -13.38 17.72 2.96
C GLU A 306 -11.95 17.94 2.47
N TYR A 307 -11.14 16.86 2.44
CA TYR A 307 -9.75 16.93 1.98
C TYR A 307 -9.64 17.29 0.49
N GLN A 308 -10.41 16.62 -0.38
CA GLN A 308 -10.39 16.83 -1.83
C GLN A 308 -10.74 18.26 -2.25
N ARG A 309 -11.57 18.98 -1.48
CA ARG A 309 -11.90 20.38 -1.78
C ARG A 309 -10.70 21.32 -1.67
N ALA A 310 -9.66 20.92 -0.94
CA ALA A 310 -8.54 21.77 -0.58
C ALA A 310 -7.23 21.45 -1.32
N VAL A 311 -7.13 20.30 -1.98
CA VAL A 311 -5.86 19.79 -2.54
C VAL A 311 -5.92 19.64 -4.06
N ARG A 312 -4.82 19.98 -4.73
CA ARG A 312 -4.70 19.99 -6.21
C ARG A 312 -3.44 19.30 -6.74
N ASN A 313 -2.77 18.49 -5.94
CA ASN A 313 -1.40 18.05 -6.23
C ASN A 313 -1.28 16.59 -6.68
N ILE A 314 -2.35 15.82 -6.52
CA ILE A 314 -2.42 14.43 -6.96
C ILE A 314 -3.85 14.14 -7.40
N ASN A 315 -3.99 13.25 -8.38
CA ASN A 315 -5.31 12.84 -8.86
C ASN A 315 -5.87 11.76 -7.92
N LEU A 316 -6.70 12.15 -6.96
CA LEU A 316 -7.48 11.23 -6.13
C LEU A 316 -8.73 10.79 -6.91
N ILE A 317 -8.82 9.49 -7.21
CA ILE A 317 -9.87 8.96 -8.09
C ILE A 317 -10.62 7.86 -7.35
N GLU A 318 -11.95 7.96 -7.34
CA GLU A 318 -12.79 6.80 -6.99
C GLU A 318 -12.87 5.88 -8.22
N PRO A 319 -12.45 4.61 -8.13
CA PRO A 319 -12.49 3.70 -9.26
C PRO A 319 -13.92 3.55 -9.82
N LYS A 320 -14.10 3.70 -11.14
CA LYS A 320 -15.42 3.61 -11.80
C LYS A 320 -16.15 2.29 -11.52
N ASN A 321 -15.40 1.20 -11.39
CA ASN A 321 -15.91 -0.09 -10.98
C ASN A 321 -15.09 -0.60 -9.80
N SER A 322 -15.71 -0.82 -8.65
CA SER A 322 -15.07 -1.46 -7.49
C SER A 322 -15.02 -2.99 -7.68
N TRP A 323 -14.37 -3.49 -8.74
CA TRP A 323 -14.07 -4.93 -8.90
C TRP A 323 -12.94 -5.39 -7.97
N LEU A 324 -12.61 -4.60 -6.96
CA LEU A 324 -11.72 -4.92 -5.84
C LEU A 324 -12.26 -6.01 -4.91
N ARG A 325 -13.23 -6.83 -5.35
CA ARG A 325 -13.72 -7.99 -4.61
C ARG A 325 -12.59 -9.02 -4.50
N GLU A 326 -11.77 -8.84 -3.47
CA GLU A 326 -11.00 -9.82 -2.73
C GLU A 326 -10.29 -10.89 -3.58
N ILE A 327 -9.24 -10.49 -4.31
CA ILE A 327 -8.33 -11.46 -4.94
C ILE A 327 -7.13 -11.70 -4.02
N ASN A 328 -7.44 -12.22 -2.83
CA ASN A 328 -6.55 -13.14 -2.11
C ASN A 328 -6.93 -14.60 -2.38
N SER A 329 -7.94 -14.85 -3.21
CA SER A 329 -8.29 -16.20 -3.64
C SER A 329 -8.67 -16.25 -5.11
N LEU A 330 -8.14 -17.24 -5.82
CA LEU A 330 -8.48 -17.61 -7.20
C LEU A 330 -9.92 -18.11 -7.35
N THR A 331 -10.81 -17.86 -6.38
CA THR A 331 -12.22 -18.28 -6.48
C THR A 331 -12.91 -17.68 -7.70
N CYS A 332 -12.36 -16.61 -8.29
CA CYS A 332 -12.79 -16.02 -9.55
C CYS A 332 -12.48 -16.86 -10.81
N LEU A 333 -11.54 -17.81 -10.77
CA LEU A 333 -11.21 -18.65 -11.94
C LEU A 333 -12.05 -19.93 -12.03
N ASN A 334 -12.71 -20.34 -10.93
CA ASN A 334 -13.47 -21.59 -10.86
C ASN A 334 -14.96 -21.43 -11.25
N GLN A 335 -15.43 -20.22 -11.55
CA GLN A 335 -16.72 -20.04 -12.21
C GLN A 335 -16.50 -20.07 -13.71
N GLU A 336 -16.99 -21.13 -14.37
CA GLU A 336 -17.08 -21.25 -15.83
C GLU A 336 -17.66 -19.96 -16.40
N SER A 337 -16.79 -19.03 -16.79
CA SER A 337 -17.19 -17.75 -17.36
C SER A 337 -17.43 -17.98 -18.85
N SER A 338 -18.58 -18.60 -19.12
CA SER A 338 -19.16 -18.64 -20.45
C SER A 338 -19.39 -17.21 -20.95
N MET A 339 -18.68 -16.84 -22.02
CA MET A 339 -19.07 -15.89 -23.06
C MET A 339 -19.91 -14.65 -22.63
N THR A 340 -19.26 -13.55 -22.23
CA THR A 340 -19.72 -12.16 -22.49
C THR A 340 -18.54 -11.16 -22.49
N SER A 341 -18.78 -10.00 -23.10
CA SER A 341 -17.87 -9.08 -23.80
C SER A 341 -17.29 -7.88 -22.99
N HIS A 342 -16.15 -7.37 -23.49
CA HIS A 342 -15.48 -6.08 -23.21
C HIS A 342 -14.41 -6.02 -22.09
N ALA A 343 -13.28 -5.37 -22.42
CA ALA A 343 -12.07 -5.21 -21.59
C ALA A 343 -12.22 -4.54 -20.20
N PRO A 344 -13.17 -3.62 -19.92
CA PRO A 344 -13.31 -3.02 -18.58
C PRO A 344 -13.84 -4.00 -17.52
N GLU A 345 -14.44 -5.13 -17.91
CA GLU A 345 -14.91 -6.17 -16.99
C GLU A 345 -13.80 -7.15 -16.55
N ARG A 346 -12.60 -7.04 -17.13
CA ARG A 346 -11.46 -7.94 -16.87
C ARG A 346 -10.24 -7.22 -16.31
N SER A 347 -10.41 -6.28 -15.37
CA SER A 347 -9.28 -5.65 -14.69
C SER A 347 -9.13 -6.17 -13.27
N LEU A 348 -7.90 -6.55 -12.90
CA LEU A 348 -7.57 -7.12 -11.59
C LEU A 348 -6.43 -6.35 -10.95
N VAL A 349 -6.55 -6.09 -9.65
CA VAL A 349 -5.50 -5.47 -8.84
C VAL A 349 -4.85 -6.54 -7.98
N ILE A 350 -3.53 -6.62 -8.03
CA ILE A 350 -2.72 -7.65 -7.38
C ILE A 350 -1.78 -7.01 -6.35
N ASN A 351 -1.84 -7.49 -5.10
CA ASN A 351 -0.85 -7.17 -4.07
C ASN A 351 0.39 -8.07 -4.19
N ILE A 352 1.24 -7.78 -5.16
CA ILE A 352 2.40 -8.63 -5.50
C ILE A 352 3.48 -8.69 -4.43
N GLY A 353 3.48 -7.74 -3.50
CA GLY A 353 4.39 -7.72 -2.37
C GLY A 353 4.34 -8.98 -1.51
N ASP A 354 3.19 -9.65 -1.44
CA ASP A 354 3.01 -10.88 -0.66
C ASP A 354 3.88 -12.04 -1.19
N VAL A 355 4.24 -12.05 -2.48
CA VAL A 355 5.19 -13.04 -3.03
C VAL A 355 6.57 -12.91 -2.40
N GLY A 356 7.04 -11.67 -2.21
CA GLY A 356 8.34 -11.43 -1.57
C GLY A 356 8.29 -11.79 -0.08
N TYR A 357 7.14 -11.53 0.53
CA TYR A 357 6.96 -11.59 1.96
C TYR A 357 6.60 -12.97 2.50
N CYS A 358 5.54 -13.56 1.97
CA CYS A 358 4.93 -14.81 2.41
C CYS A 358 5.30 -15.99 1.51
N GLY A 359 5.97 -15.71 0.38
CA GLY A 359 6.42 -16.69 -0.62
C GLY A 359 6.96 -17.99 -0.03
N TYR A 360 7.90 -17.84 0.90
CA TYR A 360 8.59 -18.97 1.50
C TYR A 360 7.71 -19.77 2.47
N GLU A 361 6.86 -19.10 3.26
CA GLU A 361 5.91 -19.76 4.17
C GLU A 361 4.96 -20.69 3.39
N TRP A 362 4.47 -20.22 2.23
CA TRP A 362 3.58 -21.01 1.37
C TRP A 362 4.24 -22.24 0.75
N VAL A 363 5.53 -22.16 0.39
CA VAL A 363 6.30 -23.33 -0.07
C VAL A 363 6.37 -24.38 1.03
N GLN A 364 6.57 -23.95 2.28
CA GLN A 364 6.68 -24.85 3.44
C GLN A 364 5.34 -25.50 3.82
N SER A 365 4.23 -24.78 3.66
CA SER A 365 2.89 -25.28 4.05
C SER A 365 2.28 -26.28 3.06
N TYR A 366 3.00 -26.68 2.00
CA TYR A 366 2.52 -27.58 0.93
C TYR A 366 1.18 -27.16 0.28
N HIS A 367 0.79 -25.88 0.37
CA HIS A 367 -0.43 -25.34 -0.23
C HIS A 367 -0.26 -25.03 -1.73
N GLY A 368 0.53 -25.86 -2.45
CA GLY A 368 0.94 -25.67 -3.86
C GLY A 368 -0.17 -25.63 -4.91
N GLN A 369 -1.44 -25.47 -4.54
CA GLN A 369 -2.58 -25.24 -5.43
C GLN A 369 -3.21 -23.85 -5.28
N SER A 370 -2.93 -23.12 -4.19
CA SER A 370 -3.34 -21.72 -4.06
C SER A 370 -2.30 -20.85 -4.76
N LEU A 371 -2.39 -20.72 -6.10
CA LEU A 371 -1.42 -19.97 -6.92
C LEU A 371 -1.48 -18.48 -6.55
N LEU A 372 -0.47 -18.01 -5.83
CA LEU A 372 -0.56 -16.84 -4.96
C LEU A 372 -0.82 -15.51 -5.63
N GLN A 373 -0.62 -15.43 -6.95
CA GLN A 373 -1.06 -14.38 -7.87
C GLN A 373 -0.48 -14.73 -9.25
N PRO A 374 -1.27 -15.34 -10.16
CA PRO A 374 -0.78 -15.86 -11.44
C PRO A 374 -0.73 -14.75 -12.51
N CYS A 375 0.16 -13.76 -12.31
CA CYS A 375 0.22 -12.55 -13.14
C CYS A 375 0.36 -12.85 -14.63
N GLN A 376 1.29 -13.73 -15.01
CA GLN A 376 1.56 -14.03 -16.42
C GLN A 376 0.39 -14.76 -17.08
N GLN A 377 -0.23 -15.72 -16.37
CA GLN A 377 -1.41 -16.41 -16.86
C GLN A 377 -2.58 -15.45 -17.07
N LEU A 378 -2.83 -14.55 -16.11
CA LEU A 378 -3.90 -13.56 -16.22
C LEU A 378 -3.72 -12.63 -17.42
N ILE A 379 -2.49 -12.15 -17.68
CA ILE A 379 -2.20 -11.37 -18.90
C ILE A 379 -2.48 -12.22 -20.16
N SER A 380 -2.07 -13.49 -20.17
CA SER A 380 -2.30 -14.38 -21.34
C SER A 380 -3.78 -14.68 -21.61
N GLU A 381 -4.61 -14.64 -20.57
CA GLU A 381 -6.07 -14.79 -20.65
C GLU A 381 -6.80 -13.47 -21.01
N GLY A 382 -6.04 -12.39 -21.18
CA GLY A 382 -6.55 -11.07 -21.58
C GLY A 382 -7.06 -10.20 -20.44
N TYR A 383 -6.65 -10.46 -19.19
CA TYR A 383 -6.94 -9.57 -18.07
C TYR A 383 -5.99 -8.36 -18.06
N ASN A 384 -6.54 -7.19 -17.72
CA ASN A 384 -5.78 -6.00 -17.35
C ASN A 384 -5.26 -6.13 -15.91
N VAL A 385 -4.03 -6.62 -15.77
CA VAL A 385 -3.36 -6.83 -14.48
C VAL A 385 -2.69 -5.54 -14.01
N CYS A 386 -3.10 -5.05 -12.84
CA CYS A 386 -2.57 -3.87 -12.16
C CYS A 386 -1.88 -4.30 -10.86
N LEU A 387 -0.85 -3.58 -10.45
CA LEU A 387 -0.14 -3.87 -9.20
C LEU A 387 -0.42 -2.77 -8.15
N GLN A 388 -0.70 -3.19 -6.92
CA GLN A 388 -0.81 -2.30 -5.77
C GLN A 388 0.34 -2.52 -4.79
N SER A 389 0.59 -1.53 -3.93
CA SER A 389 1.66 -1.59 -2.92
C SER A 389 1.35 -2.46 -1.71
N GLY A 390 0.07 -2.65 -1.36
CA GLY A 390 -0.33 -3.31 -0.10
C GLY A 390 -0.23 -2.38 1.13
N PHE A 391 -0.17 -1.06 0.90
CA PHE A 391 -0.15 -0.05 1.95
C PHE A 391 -1.46 -0.10 2.80
N PRO A 392 -1.40 0.07 4.13
CA PRO A 392 -0.26 0.50 4.95
C PRO A 392 0.57 -0.65 5.54
N ALA A 393 0.24 -1.92 5.25
CA ALA A 393 1.00 -3.06 5.75
C ALA A 393 2.37 -3.18 5.06
N GLN A 394 2.47 -2.74 3.81
CA GLN A 394 3.68 -2.71 3.00
C GLN A 394 4.00 -1.28 2.52
N PRO A 395 5.26 -0.96 2.18
CA PRO A 395 5.66 0.38 1.72
C PRO A 395 4.95 0.75 0.42
N ILE A 396 4.52 2.01 0.32
CA ILE A 396 4.01 2.57 -0.94
C ILE A 396 5.18 2.77 -1.91
N ASN A 397 5.37 1.83 -2.84
CA ASN A 397 6.39 1.93 -3.89
C ASN A 397 6.02 1.09 -5.13
N PRO A 398 5.58 1.72 -6.23
CA PRO A 398 5.23 1.03 -7.47
C PRO A 398 6.42 0.28 -8.10
N MET A 399 7.64 0.83 -8.04
CA MET A 399 8.84 0.18 -8.59
C MET A 399 9.19 -1.10 -7.82
N ARG A 400 8.94 -1.13 -6.50
CA ARG A 400 9.04 -2.36 -5.70
C ARG A 400 8.01 -3.39 -6.17
N ALA A 401 6.77 -2.99 -6.40
CA ALA A 401 5.73 -3.90 -6.90
C ALA A 401 6.09 -4.46 -8.29
N ALA A 402 6.53 -3.61 -9.22
CA ALA A 402 7.00 -4.00 -10.55
C ALA A 402 8.20 -4.97 -10.49
N GLU A 403 9.14 -4.75 -9.57
CA GLU A 403 10.23 -5.68 -9.34
C GLU A 403 9.74 -7.03 -8.82
N GLN A 404 8.86 -7.02 -7.83
CA GLN A 404 8.34 -8.25 -7.24
C GLN A 404 7.55 -9.07 -8.26
N ALA A 405 6.82 -8.41 -9.17
CA ALA A 405 6.11 -9.07 -10.28
C ALA A 405 7.03 -9.67 -11.34
N SER A 406 8.18 -9.04 -11.62
CA SER A 406 9.11 -9.50 -12.65
C SER A 406 10.15 -10.51 -12.14
N THR A 407 10.46 -10.47 -10.85
CA THR A 407 11.49 -11.34 -10.25
C THR A 407 10.91 -12.45 -9.40
N ARG A 408 9.76 -12.22 -8.75
CA ARG A 408 9.10 -13.13 -7.80
C ARG A 408 10.04 -13.74 -6.76
N VAL A 409 11.09 -13.00 -6.38
CA VAL A 409 12.08 -13.43 -5.39
C VAL A 409 11.43 -13.42 -4.00
N MET A 410 11.48 -14.55 -3.30
CA MET A 410 11.08 -14.71 -1.91
C MET A 410 12.14 -14.06 -1.01
N GLU A 411 11.90 -12.81 -0.62
CA GLU A 411 12.82 -12.01 0.21
C GLU A 411 13.07 -12.66 1.58
N TYR A 412 12.05 -13.31 2.15
CA TYR A 412 12.14 -13.95 3.47
C TYR A 412 12.86 -15.31 3.46
N ALA A 413 13.12 -15.92 2.29
CA ALA A 413 13.69 -17.26 2.23
C ALA A 413 15.06 -17.36 2.96
N PRO A 414 15.39 -18.47 3.65
CA PRO A 414 16.63 -18.63 4.39
C PRO A 414 17.89 -18.45 3.53
N GLY A 415 18.93 -17.87 4.12
CA GLY A 415 20.24 -17.58 3.50
C GLY A 415 20.84 -18.69 2.62
N CYS A 416 20.58 -19.96 2.97
CA CYS A 416 21.13 -21.14 2.30
C CYS A 416 20.57 -21.44 0.90
N TYR A 417 19.46 -20.82 0.48
CA TYR A 417 18.90 -21.01 -0.86
C TYR A 417 19.61 -20.12 -1.89
N THR A 418 19.91 -20.69 -3.07
CA THR A 418 20.45 -19.93 -4.21
C THR A 418 19.41 -18.95 -4.76
N ARG A 419 19.85 -17.96 -5.56
CA ARG A 419 18.94 -16.98 -6.19
C ARG A 419 17.82 -17.67 -6.99
N HIS A 420 18.13 -18.75 -7.70
CA HIS A 420 17.15 -19.47 -8.53
C HIS A 420 16.12 -20.22 -7.68
N GLU A 421 16.55 -20.82 -6.58
CA GLU A 421 15.65 -21.54 -5.65
C GLU A 421 14.76 -20.59 -4.84
N ARG A 422 15.06 -19.29 -4.85
CA ARG A 422 14.26 -18.24 -4.20
C ARG A 422 13.19 -17.64 -5.11
N VAL A 423 13.11 -18.02 -6.37
CA VAL A 423 12.08 -17.51 -7.27
C VAL A 423 10.82 -18.37 -7.15
N LEU A 424 9.72 -17.76 -6.73
CA LEU A 424 8.44 -18.45 -6.57
C LEU A 424 7.66 -18.47 -7.89
N LEU A 425 7.33 -19.67 -8.40
CA LEU A 425 6.59 -19.85 -9.67
C LEU A 425 7.18 -18.99 -10.81
N PRO A 426 8.42 -19.27 -11.27
CA PRO A 426 9.10 -18.44 -12.27
C PRO A 426 8.31 -18.20 -13.56
N GLU A 427 7.44 -19.15 -13.95
CA GLU A 427 6.55 -19.06 -15.10
C GLU A 427 5.45 -17.98 -14.95
N GLN A 428 5.23 -17.48 -13.74
CA GLN A 428 4.31 -16.38 -13.45
C GLN A 428 5.00 -15.01 -13.37
N CYS A 429 6.31 -14.94 -13.63
CA CYS A 429 7.03 -13.67 -13.71
C CYS A 429 6.59 -12.86 -14.94
N LEU A 430 6.31 -11.58 -14.73
CA LEU A 430 6.12 -10.63 -15.80
C LEU A 430 7.46 -10.22 -16.41
N SER A 431 7.46 -9.82 -17.69
CA SER A 431 8.59 -9.06 -18.23
C SER A 431 8.70 -7.69 -17.52
N LYS A 432 9.87 -7.03 -17.60
CA LYS A 432 10.00 -5.66 -17.07
C LYS A 432 9.02 -4.67 -17.73
N SER A 433 8.79 -4.78 -19.04
CA SER A 433 7.82 -3.93 -19.76
C SER A 433 6.40 -4.16 -19.25
N GLN A 434 6.00 -5.42 -19.06
CA GLN A 434 4.69 -5.79 -18.51
C GLN A 434 4.53 -5.29 -17.07
N SER A 435 5.55 -5.43 -16.23
CA SER A 435 5.52 -4.89 -14.86
C SER A 435 5.39 -3.36 -14.83
N LEU A 436 6.12 -2.64 -15.69
CA LEU A 436 6.02 -1.18 -15.78
C LEU A 436 4.67 -0.73 -16.34
N HIS A 437 4.12 -1.46 -17.32
CA HIS A 437 2.76 -1.27 -17.79
C HIS A 437 1.72 -1.47 -16.68
N ALA A 438 1.92 -2.49 -15.83
CA ALA A 438 1.03 -2.83 -14.74
C ALA A 438 0.92 -1.75 -13.65
N ILE A 439 1.97 -0.93 -13.47
CA ILE A 439 2.00 0.22 -12.55
C ILE A 439 1.75 1.58 -13.24
N THR A 440 1.49 1.60 -14.54
CA THR A 440 1.21 2.82 -15.32
C THR A 440 -0.15 2.71 -16.00
N HIS A 441 -0.19 2.35 -17.29
CA HIS A 441 -1.40 2.34 -18.09
C HIS A 441 -2.45 1.33 -17.62
N ALA A 442 -2.04 0.15 -17.16
CA ALA A 442 -2.99 -0.83 -16.64
C ALA A 442 -3.76 -0.27 -15.43
N GLY A 443 -3.04 0.38 -14.50
CA GLY A 443 -3.64 1.06 -13.36
C GLY A 443 -4.55 2.21 -13.78
N ALA A 444 -4.15 3.02 -14.76
CA ALA A 444 -4.99 4.09 -15.29
C ALA A 444 -6.29 3.56 -15.93
N MET A 445 -6.20 2.47 -16.70
CA MET A 445 -7.36 1.75 -17.25
C MET A 445 -8.28 1.23 -16.14
N HIS A 446 -7.73 0.70 -15.05
CA HIS A 446 -8.51 0.24 -13.89
C HIS A 446 -9.29 1.37 -13.23
N LEU A 447 -8.63 2.52 -13.03
CA LEU A 447 -9.28 3.73 -12.50
C LEU A 447 -10.26 4.37 -13.50
N GLY A 448 -10.16 4.02 -14.78
CA GLY A 448 -10.99 4.54 -15.86
C GLY A 448 -10.66 5.98 -16.22
N VAL A 449 -9.38 6.35 -16.16
CA VAL A 449 -8.86 7.68 -16.48
C VAL A 449 -7.88 7.65 -17.66
N GLU A 450 -7.79 8.76 -18.39
CA GLU A 450 -6.86 8.94 -19.51
C GLU A 450 -5.46 9.31 -18.98
N ALA A 451 -4.76 8.30 -18.47
CA ALA A 451 -3.41 8.42 -17.91
C ALA A 451 -2.55 7.17 -18.19
N GLY A 452 -1.34 7.15 -17.64
CA GLY A 452 -0.42 6.01 -17.73
C GLY A 452 0.24 5.82 -19.11
N ARG A 453 0.05 6.77 -20.03
CA ARG A 453 0.81 6.96 -21.28
C ARG A 453 1.14 8.45 -21.45
N LEU A 454 2.22 8.74 -22.18
CA LEU A 454 2.53 10.10 -22.63
C LEU A 454 2.03 10.25 -24.06
N GLU A 455 1.05 11.11 -24.26
CA GLU A 455 0.47 11.39 -25.58
C GLU A 455 0.23 12.90 -25.71
N VAL A 456 0.34 13.41 -26.93
CA VAL A 456 0.10 14.84 -27.21
C VAL A 456 -1.36 15.19 -26.91
N GLY A 457 -1.55 16.29 -26.17
CA GLY A 457 -2.84 16.79 -25.71
C GLY A 457 -3.20 16.36 -24.27
N ASN A 458 -2.59 15.30 -23.76
CA ASN A 458 -2.86 14.80 -22.41
C ASN A 458 -2.18 15.66 -21.33
N GLN A 459 -2.67 15.53 -20.10
CA GLN A 459 -2.00 16.11 -18.92
C GLN A 459 -0.61 15.47 -18.76
N ALA A 460 0.38 16.30 -18.48
CA ALA A 460 1.76 15.90 -18.34
C ALA A 460 1.98 15.26 -16.96
N ASN A 461 1.57 14.00 -16.83
CA ASN A 461 1.75 13.17 -15.65
C ASN A 461 2.87 12.16 -15.91
N PHE A 462 4.08 12.45 -15.41
CA PHE A 462 5.28 11.66 -15.72
C PHE A 462 6.29 11.65 -14.58
N VAL A 463 7.21 10.69 -14.63
CA VAL A 463 8.28 10.51 -13.63
C VAL A 463 9.62 10.66 -14.32
N HIS A 464 10.54 11.39 -13.69
CA HIS A 464 11.95 11.43 -14.06
C HIS A 464 12.73 10.47 -13.16
N LEU A 465 13.40 9.49 -13.78
CA LEU A 465 14.10 8.39 -13.14
C LEU A 465 15.62 8.55 -13.24
N SER A 466 16.34 8.07 -12.23
CA SER A 466 17.81 8.09 -12.18
C SER A 466 18.49 7.24 -13.24
N ASP A 467 17.82 6.16 -13.64
CA ASP A 467 18.34 5.13 -14.52
C ASP A 467 17.25 4.65 -15.50
N ASP A 468 17.65 3.84 -16.48
CA ASP A 468 16.73 3.19 -17.40
C ASP A 468 15.99 2.03 -16.70
N PRO A 469 14.65 2.09 -16.53
CA PRO A 469 13.90 1.04 -15.85
C PRO A 469 13.89 -0.29 -16.62
N LEU A 470 14.20 -0.30 -17.92
CA LEU A 470 14.28 -1.52 -18.72
C LEU A 470 15.68 -2.17 -18.73
N ASP A 471 16.71 -1.52 -18.18
CA ASP A 471 18.07 -2.10 -18.09
C ASP A 471 18.05 -3.36 -17.21
N THR A 472 18.43 -4.51 -17.75
CA THR A 472 18.40 -5.80 -17.06
C THR A 472 19.41 -5.92 -15.92
N ASN A 473 20.42 -5.03 -15.86
CA ASN A 473 21.42 -5.02 -14.79
C ASN A 473 20.93 -4.33 -13.51
N ASN A 474 19.88 -3.51 -13.62
CA ASN A 474 19.37 -2.73 -12.50
C ASN A 474 18.15 -3.38 -11.83
N SER A 475 18.12 -3.34 -10.51
CA SER A 475 16.93 -3.62 -9.72
C SER A 475 15.93 -2.49 -9.92
N LEU A 476 14.67 -2.79 -10.25
CA LEU A 476 13.66 -1.75 -10.45
C LEU A 476 13.48 -0.90 -9.18
N ARG A 477 13.52 -1.51 -7.99
CA ARG A 477 13.36 -0.76 -6.72
C ARG A 477 14.54 0.14 -6.37
N ASP A 478 15.69 -0.04 -7.02
CA ASP A 478 16.89 0.78 -6.81
C ASP A 478 16.93 1.99 -7.77
N VAL A 479 16.06 2.03 -8.80
CA VAL A 479 15.90 3.19 -9.69
C VAL A 479 15.18 4.29 -8.92
N ALA A 480 15.89 5.38 -8.65
CA ALA A 480 15.36 6.48 -7.86
C ALA A 480 14.45 7.38 -8.70
N VAL A 481 13.36 7.84 -8.09
CA VAL A 481 12.55 8.93 -8.64
C VAL A 481 13.26 10.25 -8.33
N ILE A 482 13.78 10.91 -9.38
CA ILE A 482 14.40 12.23 -9.28
C ILE A 482 13.32 13.29 -9.09
N ASN A 483 12.26 13.22 -9.89
CA ASN A 483 11.13 14.13 -9.79
C ASN A 483 9.84 13.47 -10.29
N CYS A 484 8.72 13.88 -9.71
CA CYS A 484 7.38 13.46 -10.11
C CYS A 484 6.58 14.69 -10.54
N TYR A 485 6.10 14.67 -11.78
CA TYR A 485 5.26 15.72 -12.33
C TYR A 485 3.82 15.22 -12.29
N SER A 486 3.03 15.70 -11.33
CA SER A 486 1.61 15.41 -11.22
C SER A 486 0.81 16.70 -11.45
N ASN A 487 0.12 16.76 -12.59
CA ASN A 487 -0.80 17.83 -12.92
C ASN A 487 -2.22 17.30 -12.66
N ALA A 488 -2.82 17.75 -11.56
CA ALA A 488 -4.20 17.38 -11.23
C ALA A 488 -5.18 18.11 -12.17
N VAL A 489 -6.21 17.41 -12.61
CA VAL A 489 -7.29 18.03 -13.40
C VAL A 489 -8.07 19.00 -12.49
N SER A 490 -8.21 20.25 -12.93
CA SER A 490 -8.93 21.32 -12.24
C SER A 490 -10.44 21.14 -12.23
#